data_AF-L1ISA3-F1
#
_entry.id   AF-L1ISA3-F1
#
_cell.length_a   1.000
_cell.length_b   1.000
_cell.length_c   1.000
_cell.angle_alpha   90.00
_cell.angle_beta   90.00
_cell.angle_gamma   90.00
#
_symmetry.space_group_name_H-M   'P 1'
#
loop_
_entity.id
_entity.type
_entity.pdbx_description
1 polymer ?
#
loop_
_entity_poly.entity_id
_entity_poly.type
_entity_poly.pdbx_seq_one_letter_code
_entity_poly.pdbx_strand_id
1 'polypeptide(L)' 'MSGVHLSAEVLQRISDKRKEKGNPTLTIEQVSRHNSKHDCLIVVNEMVFDVSSFLHKHPGGMSIILNQGGKDVSHIF' A
#
# COMPACT_ATOMS: atom_id res chain seq x y z
N MET A 1 -6.13 -26.49 -24.27
CA MET A 1 -5.35 -25.96 -23.13
C MET A 1 -6.24 -26.06 -21.91
N SER A 2 -5.90 -26.97 -21.00
CA SER A 2 -6.79 -27.46 -19.95
C SER A 2 -7.03 -26.40 -18.87
N GLY A 3 -8.21 -25.78 -18.88
CA GLY A 3 -8.66 -24.90 -17.80
C GLY A 3 -9.16 -25.74 -16.63
N VAL A 4 -8.54 -25.57 -15.45
CA VAL A 4 -9.02 -26.16 -14.21
C VAL A 4 -10.29 -25.44 -13.75
N HIS A 5 -11.40 -26.16 -13.63
CA HIS A 5 -12.62 -25.67 -13.00
C HIS A 5 -12.39 -25.64 -11.49
N LEU A 6 -12.24 -24.45 -10.91
CA LEU A 6 -12.06 -24.28 -9.46
C LEU A 6 -13.43 -24.41 -8.78
N SER A 7 -13.56 -25.37 -7.87
CA SER A 7 -14.79 -25.55 -7.09
C SER A 7 -15.00 -24.36 -6.16
N ALA A 8 -16.27 -24.07 -5.84
CA ALA A 8 -16.65 -22.99 -4.93
C ALA A 8 -15.93 -23.05 -3.57
N GLU A 9 -15.54 -24.26 -3.13
CA GLU A 9 -14.77 -24.49 -1.91
C GLU A 9 -13.34 -23.93 -1.99
N VAL A 10 -12.68 -24.00 -3.15
CA VAL A 10 -11.34 -23.44 -3.35
C VAL A 10 -11.40 -21.91 -3.35
N LEU A 11 -12.43 -21.32 -3.95
CA LEU A 11 -12.66 -19.87 -3.93
C LEU A 11 -12.98 -19.37 -2.51
N GLN A 12 -13.78 -20.11 -1.75
CA GLN A 12 -14.05 -19.83 -0.33
C GLN A 12 -12.76 -19.86 0.50
N ARG A 13 -11.92 -20.90 0.36
CA ARG A 13 -10.63 -21.00 1.07
C ARG A 13 -9.65 -19.86 0.74
N ILE A 14 -9.65 -19.34 -0.49
CA ILE A 14 -8.84 -18.17 -0.88
C ILE A 14 -9.41 -16.88 -0.27
N SER A 15 -10.73 -16.75 -0.24
CA SER A 15 -11.43 -15.62 0.39
C SER A 15 -11.17 -15.57 1.90
N ASP A 16 -11.29 -16.71 2.59
CA ASP A 16 -11.11 -16.80 4.04
C ASP A 16 -9.66 -16.51 4.45
N LYS A 17 -8.67 -17.02 3.69
CA LYS A 17 -7.25 -16.69 3.90
C LYS A 17 -6.92 -15.21 3.73
N ARG A 18 -7.69 -14.46 2.93
CA ARG A 18 -7.49 -13.01 2.74
C ARG A 18 -8.20 -12.17 3.79
N LYS A 19 -9.14 -12.74 4.54
CA LYS A 19 -10.03 -12.00 5.45
C LYS A 19 -9.53 -11.89 6.90
N GLU A 20 -8.46 -12.61 7.26
CA GLU A 20 -7.98 -12.70 8.65
C GLU A 20 -6.78 -11.80 9.00
N LYS A 21 -6.06 -11.24 8.03
CA LYS A 21 -5.07 -10.20 8.36
C LYS A 21 -5.78 -8.87 8.52
N GLY A 22 -6.19 -8.54 9.75
CA GLY A 22 -6.51 -7.17 10.10
C GLY A 22 -5.42 -6.23 9.55
N ASN A 23 -5.82 -5.07 9.03
CA ASN A 23 -4.86 -4.12 8.49
C ASN A 23 -3.80 -3.84 9.56
N PRO A 24 -2.51 -4.10 9.31
CA PRO A 24 -1.48 -3.91 10.32
C PRO A 24 -1.45 -2.44 10.74
N THR A 25 -1.58 -2.19 12.05
CA THR A 25 -1.34 -0.87 12.61
C THR A 25 0.17 -0.60 12.54
N LEU A 26 0.54 0.48 11.85
CA LEU A 26 1.93 0.90 11.73
C LEU A 26 2.20 2.11 12.64
N THR A 27 3.33 2.10 13.34
CA THR A 27 3.81 3.30 14.04
C THR A 27 4.49 4.26 13.05
N ILE A 28 4.63 5.52 13.45
CA ILE A 28 5.34 6.52 12.65
C ILE A 28 6.79 6.10 12.36
N GLU A 29 7.47 5.46 13.33
CA GLU A 29 8.84 4.94 13.14
C GLU A 29 8.92 3.76 12.18
N GLN A 30 7.83 3.00 12.03
CA GLN A 30 7.75 1.96 11.01
C GLN A 30 7.55 2.61 9.64
N VAL A 31 6.57 3.52 9.52
CA VAL A 31 6.29 4.26 8.27
C VAL A 31 7.54 5.01 7.78
N SER A 32 8.31 5.64 8.66
CA SER A 32 9.49 6.43 8.30
C SER A 32 10.60 5.64 7.60
N ARG A 33 10.58 4.30 7.69
CA ARG A 33 11.54 3.42 7.00
C ARG A 33 11.19 3.20 5.53
N HIS A 34 9.96 3.50 5.14
CA HIS A 34 9.44 3.29 3.79
C HIS A 34 9.45 4.60 3.00
N ASN A 35 10.64 5.04 2.59
CA ASN A 35 10.89 6.32 1.95
C ASN A 35 11.65 6.21 0.61
N SER A 36 11.54 5.07 -0.07
CA SER A 36 12.29 4.78 -1.30
C SER A 36 11.38 4.55 -2.51
N LYS A 37 11.95 4.59 -3.72
CA LYS A 37 11.21 4.42 -4.98
C LYS A 37 10.41 3.11 -5.08
N HIS A 38 10.87 2.05 -4.44
CA HIS A 38 10.22 0.74 -4.50
C HIS A 38 9.47 0.40 -3.21
N ASP A 39 9.51 1.31 -2.24
CA ASP A 39 8.96 1.14 -0.92
C ASP A 39 8.70 2.51 -0.29
N CYS A 40 7.57 3.12 -0.66
CA CYS A 40 7.17 4.47 -0.27
C CYS A 40 5.79 4.46 0.38
N LEU A 41 5.75 4.65 1.69
CA LEU A 41 4.53 4.87 2.44
C LEU A 41 4.34 6.35 2.75
N ILE A 42 3.09 6.81 2.86
CA ILE A 42 2.75 8.15 3.38
C ILE A 42 1.58 8.04 4.35
N VAL A 43 1.44 9.01 5.24
CA VAL A 43 0.27 9.13 6.13
C VAL A 43 -0.61 10.29 5.67
N VAL A 44 -1.90 10.04 5.49
CA VAL A 44 -2.93 11.05 5.20
C VAL A 44 -4.12 10.80 6.11
N ASN A 45 -4.49 11.78 6.93
CA ASN A 45 -5.60 11.70 7.88
C ASN A 45 -5.54 10.42 8.73
N GLU A 46 -4.39 10.18 9.36
CA GLU A 46 -4.10 9.00 10.21
C GLU A 46 -4.16 7.64 9.49
N MET A 47 -4.30 7.63 8.16
CA MET A 47 -4.27 6.41 7.34
C MET A 47 -2.95 6.29 6.59
N VAL A 48 -2.41 5.06 6.52
CA VAL A 48 -1.17 4.77 5.81
C VAL A 48 -1.47 4.29 4.39
N PHE A 49 -0.82 4.89 3.40
CA PHE A 49 -0.95 4.55 1.98
C PHE A 49 0.38 4.13 1.39
N ASP A 50 0.37 3.00 0.67
CA ASP A 50 1.48 2.63 -0.23
C ASP A 50 1.31 3.34 -1.57
N VAL A 51 2.24 4.24 -1.87
CA VAL A 51 2.24 5.05 -3.08
C VAL A 51 3.34 4.63 -4.06
N SER A 52 4.06 3.55 -3.79
CA SER A 52 5.20 3.07 -4.60
C SER A 52 4.85 2.91 -6.08
N SER A 53 3.68 2.34 -6.36
CA SER A 53 3.17 2.14 -7.72
C SER A 53 2.62 3.41 -8.38
N PHE A 54 2.30 4.44 -7.59
CA PHE A 54 1.76 5.70 -8.05
C PHE A 54 2.85 6.74 -8.38
N LEU A 55 4.05 6.60 -7.83
CA LEU A 55 5.17 7.53 -8.02
C LEU A 55 5.36 7.97 -9.48
N HIS A 56 5.35 7.03 -10.42
CA HIS A 56 5.55 7.30 -11.85
C HIS A 56 4.36 7.94 -12.57
N LYS A 57 3.18 7.91 -11.95
CA LYS A 57 1.93 8.46 -12.50
C LYS A 57 1.60 9.83 -11.91
N HIS A 58 2.35 10.28 -10.90
CA HIS A 58 2.11 11.55 -10.26
C HIS A 58 2.36 12.73 -11.23
N PRO A 59 1.35 13.55 -11.56
CA PRO A 59 1.49 14.64 -12.54
C PRO A 59 2.55 15.68 -12.17
N GLY A 60 2.78 15.92 -10.87
CA GLY A 60 3.84 16.81 -10.38
C GLY A 60 5.25 16.20 -10.39
N GLY A 61 5.39 14.96 -10.87
CA GLY A 61 6.65 14.22 -10.85
C GLY A 61 6.88 13.46 -9.55
N MET A 62 7.63 12.36 -9.64
CA MET A 62 7.83 11.43 -8.52
C MET A 62 8.67 12.00 -7.37
N SER A 63 9.54 12.98 -7.65
CA SER A 63 10.45 13.59 -6.66
C SER A 63 9.69 14.25 -5.52
N ILE A 64 8.53 14.84 -5.79
CA ILE A 64 7.69 15.51 -4.78
C ILE A 64 7.20 14.49 -3.74
N ILE A 65 6.67 13.34 -4.21
CA ILE A 65 6.19 12.29 -3.30
C ILE A 65 7.38 11.65 -2.56
N LEU A 66 8.49 11.36 -3.25
CA LEU A 66 9.66 10.75 -2.60
C LEU A 66 10.25 11.62 -1.48
N ASN A 67 10.27 12.94 -1.65
CA ASN A 67 10.70 13.86 -0.59
C ASN A 67 9.82 13.78 0.68
N GLN A 68 8.60 13.28 0.53
CA GLN A 68 7.64 13.09 1.62
C GLN A 68 7.41 11.63 1.99
N GLY A 69 8.12 10.69 1.37
CA GLY A 69 8.06 9.28 1.72
C GLY A 69 8.40 9.06 3.19
N GLY A 70 7.61 8.24 3.86
CA GLY A 70 7.72 7.92 5.28
C GLY A 70 7.19 9.01 6.22
N LYS A 71 6.40 9.98 5.74
CA LYS A 71 5.91 11.11 6.55
C LYS A 71 4.38 11.25 6.52
N ASP A 72 3.87 12.01 7.49
CA ASP A 72 2.53 12.58 7.45
C ASP A 72 2.50 13.80 6.53
N VAL A 73 1.60 13.75 5.57
CA VAL A 73 1.42 14.75 4.51
C VAL A 73 0.00 15.28 4.47
N SER A 74 -0.80 15.04 5.51
CA SER A 74 -2.21 15.45 5.61
C SER A 74 -2.44 16.94 5.33
N HIS A 75 -1.45 17.80 5.63
CA HIS A 75 -1.52 19.24 5.41
C HIS A 75 -1.15 19.70 3.98
N ILE A 76 -0.73 18.78 3.10
CA ILE A 76 -0.25 19.09 1.74
C ILE A 76 -1.26 18.61 0.67
N PHE A 77 -2.20 17.75 1.06
CA PHE A 77 -3.34 17.31 0.25
C PHE A 77 -4.49 18.31 0.28
#